data_AF-A0A9X2JYN5-F1
#
_entry.id   AF-A0A9X2JYN5-F1
#
_cell.length_a   1.000
_cell.length_b   1.000
_cell.length_c   1.000
_cell.angle_alpha   90.00
_cell.angle_beta   90.00
_cell.angle_gamma   90.00
#
_symmetry.space_group_name_H-M   'P 1'
#
loop_
_entity.id
_entity.type
_entity.pdbx_description
1 polymer ?
#
loop_
_entity_poly.entity_id
_entity_poly.type
_entity_poly.pdbx_seq_one_letter_code
_entity_poly.pdbx_strand_id
1 'polypeptide(L)' 'MLALATRFLREPVSLRLAEEFLTVPVDTIDRCVADVCACAQHLGISATPEIVERIAREHLLAIVNSAPPPRSLR' A
#
# COMPACT_ATOMS: atom_id res chain seq x y z
N MET A 1 19.70 -10.80 -3.79
CA MET A 1 18.59 -11.43 -4.54
C MET A 1 17.21 -11.08 -3.98
N LEU A 2 16.97 -11.12 -2.66
CA LEU A 2 15.67 -10.76 -2.05
C LEU A 2 15.15 -9.36 -2.41
N ALA A 3 15.99 -8.32 -2.38
CA ALA A 3 15.56 -6.95 -2.65
C ALA A 3 15.01 -6.73 -4.08
N LEU A 4 15.56 -7.45 -5.07
CA LEU A 4 15.07 -7.42 -6.46
C LEU A 4 13.70 -8.12 -6.57
N ALA A 5 13.56 -9.28 -5.93
CA ALA A 5 12.29 -10.00 -5.90
C ALA A 5 11.18 -9.16 -5.26
N THR A 6 11.45 -8.47 -4.15
CA THR A 6 10.47 -7.58 -3.52
C THR A 6 10.05 -6.45 -4.47
N ARG A 7 10.99 -5.87 -5.22
CA ARG A 7 10.70 -4.79 -6.16
C ARG A 7 9.74 -5.23 -7.29
N PHE A 8 9.91 -6.44 -7.81
CA PHE A 8 9.03 -7.02 -8.83
C PHE A 8 7.63 -7.37 -8.32
N LEU A 9 7.46 -7.67 -7.02
CA LEU A 9 6.13 -7.87 -6.45
C LEU A 9 5.43 -6.52 -6.18
N ARG A 10 6.21 -5.47 -5.87
CA ARG A 10 5.67 -4.15 -5.53
C ARG A 10 5.03 -3.44 -6.73
N GLU A 11 5.66 -3.43 -7.90
CA GLU A 11 5.12 -2.76 -9.10
C GLU A 11 3.69 -3.23 -9.50
N PRO A 12 3.43 -4.54 -9.70
CA PRO A 12 2.11 -5.01 -10.10
C PRO A 12 1.05 -4.89 -9.00
N VAL A 13 1.44 -4.90 -7.72
CA VAL A 13 0.53 -4.62 -6.61
C VAL A 13 0.17 -3.14 -6.57
N SER A 14 1.16 -2.25 -6.72
CA SER A 14 0.94 -0.80 -6.65
C SER A 14 0.08 -0.31 -7.81
N LEU A 15 0.26 -0.87 -9.02
CA LEU A 15 -0.60 -0.58 -10.18
C LEU A 15 -2.06 -0.97 -9.92
N ARG A 16 -2.32 -2.20 -9.45
CA ARG A 16 -3.67 -2.68 -9.16
C ARG A 16 -4.36 -1.85 -8.07
N LEU A 17 -3.61 -1.44 -7.04
CA LEU A 17 -4.14 -0.55 -6.00
C LEU A 17 -4.37 0.88 -6.52
N ALA A 18 -3.52 1.38 -7.41
CA ALA A 18 -3.71 2.70 -8.01
C ALA A 18 -4.97 2.78 -8.89
N GLU A 19 -5.31 1.69 -9.58
CA GLU A 19 -6.57 1.58 -10.35
C GLU A 19 -7.82 1.59 -9.45
N GLU A 20 -7.71 1.07 -8.22
CA GLU A 20 -8.83 1.01 -7.28
C GLU A 20 -8.99 2.28 -6.42
N PHE A 21 -7.87 2.85 -5.97
CA PHE A 21 -7.84 4.00 -5.04
C PHE A 21 -7.56 5.31 -5.76
N LEU A 22 -8.41 5.68 -6.72
CA LEU A 22 -8.22 6.86 -7.59
C LEU A 22 -8.12 8.20 -6.84
N THR A 23 -8.58 8.28 -5.60
CA THR A 23 -8.52 9.48 -4.76
C THR A 23 -7.27 9.56 -3.89
N VAL A 24 -6.46 8.49 -3.85
CA VAL A 24 -5.22 8.43 -3.08
C VAL A 24 -4.04 8.70 -4.02
N PRO A 25 -3.10 9.60 -3.64
CA PRO A 25 -1.91 9.84 -4.46
C PRO A 25 -1.08 8.57 -4.67
N VAL A 26 -0.59 8.35 -5.89
CA VAL A 26 0.21 7.16 -6.26
C VAL A 26 1.43 6.98 -5.34
N ASP A 27 2.13 8.06 -5.00
CA ASP A 27 3.27 8.00 -4.07
C ASP A 27 2.89 7.46 -2.67
N THR A 28 1.67 7.74 -2.22
CA THR A 28 1.13 7.21 -0.95
C THR A 28 0.86 5.71 -1.07
N ILE A 29 0.35 5.26 -2.22
CA ILE A 29 0.12 3.85 -2.52
C ILE A 29 1.47 3.10 -2.55
N ASP A 30 2.44 3.61 -3.30
CA ASP A 30 3.78 3.02 -3.42
C ASP A 30 4.48 2.89 -2.07
N ARG A 31 4.33 3.91 -1.20
CA ARG A 31 4.86 3.90 0.17
C ARG A 31 4.13 2.89 1.04
N CYS A 32 2.81 2.84 0.99
CA CYS A 32 2.02 1.86 1.73
C CYS A 32 2.44 0.43 1.38
N VAL A 33 2.57 0.12 0.08
CA VAL A 33 3.05 -1.20 -0.38
C VAL A 33 4.49 -1.46 0.08
N ALA A 34 5.37 -0.46 0.05
CA ALA A 34 6.74 -0.57 0.57
C ALA A 34 6.77 -0.96 2.05
N ASP A 35 5.97 -0.26 2.85
CA ASP A 35 5.92 -0.41 4.30
C ASP A 35 5.38 -1.79 4.66
N VAL A 36 4.33 -2.26 3.97
CA VAL A 36 3.79 -3.61 4.15
C VAL A 36 4.84 -4.67 3.82
N CYS A 37 5.59 -4.53 2.72
CA CYS A 37 6.68 -5.45 2.39
C CYS A 37 7.77 -5.45 3.47
N ALA A 38 8.19 -4.27 3.95
CA ALA A 38 9.21 -4.15 4.99
C ALA A 38 8.74 -4.75 6.33
N CYS A 39 7.50 -4.52 6.72
CA CYS A 39 6.88 -5.11 7.90
C CYS A 39 6.80 -6.64 7.80
N ALA A 40 6.35 -7.18 6.67
CA ALA A 40 6.29 -8.64 6.47
C ALA A 40 7.68 -9.27 6.58
N GLN A 41 8.70 -8.66 5.95
CA GLN A 41 10.09 -9.11 6.06
C GLN A 41 10.62 -9.05 7.50
N HIS A 42 10.36 -7.96 8.20
CA HIS A 42 10.77 -7.79 9.60
C HIS A 42 10.16 -8.87 10.51
N LEU A 43 8.92 -9.27 10.24
CA LEU A 43 8.20 -10.31 10.98
C LEU A 43 8.55 -11.74 10.52
N GLY A 44 9.42 -11.91 9.51
CA GLY A 44 9.75 -13.22 8.94
C GLY A 44 8.60 -13.86 8.14
N ILE A 45 7.60 -13.07 7.75
CA ILE A 45 6.46 -13.51 6.94
C ILE A 45 6.86 -13.44 5.46
N SER A 46 6.48 -14.47 4.70
CA SER A 46 6.63 -14.44 3.24
C SER A 46 5.76 -13.34 2.64
N ALA A 47 6.38 -12.29 2.10
CA ALA A 47 5.72 -11.15 1.50
C ALA A 47 5.24 -11.47 0.06
N THR A 48 4.29 -12.39 -0.07
CA THR A 48 3.69 -12.71 -1.38
C THR A 48 2.82 -11.55 -1.88
N PRO A 49 2.61 -11.40 -3.21
CA PRO A 49 1.77 -10.34 -3.76
C PRO A 49 0.38 -10.29 -3.14
N GLU A 50 -0.24 -11.45 -2.90
CA GLU A 50 -1.61 -11.56 -2.36
C GLU A 50 -1.70 -11.06 -0.92
N ILE A 51 -0.68 -11.39 -0.09
CA ILE A 51 -0.62 -10.93 1.29
C ILE A 51 -0.37 -9.42 1.32
N VAL A 52 0.61 -8.95 0.54
CA VAL A 52 0.98 -7.52 0.50
C VAL A 52 -0.19 -6.69 0.01
N GLU A 53 -0.85 -7.11 -1.06
CA GLU A 53 -2.00 -6.40 -1.64
C GLU A 53 -3.16 -6.34 -0.65
N ARG A 54 -3.51 -7.46 0.00
CA ARG A 54 -4.60 -7.50 0.97
C ARG A 54 -4.35 -6.54 2.14
N ILE A 55 -3.15 -6.57 2.70
CA ILE A 55 -2.82 -5.70 3.85
C ILE A 55 -2.77 -4.23 3.42
N ALA A 56 -2.13 -3.91 2.28
CA ALA A 56 -2.07 -2.55 1.76
C ALA A 56 -3.46 -1.99 1.45
N ARG A 57 -4.36 -2.80 0.87
CA ARG A 57 -5.76 -2.45 0.64
C ARG A 57 -6.49 -2.03 1.91
N GLU A 58 -6.35 -2.80 2.99
CA GLU A 58 -6.95 -2.46 4.30
C GLU A 58 -6.41 -1.13 4.84
N HIS A 59 -5.11 -0.87 4.72
CA HIS A 59 -4.53 0.41 5.12
C HIS A 59 -5.06 1.58 4.29
N LEU A 60 -5.17 1.42 2.97
CA LEU A 60 -5.70 2.44 2.07
C LEU A 60 -7.19 2.73 2.35
N LEU A 61 -7.99 1.69 2.61
CA LEU A 61 -9.38 1.84 3.06
C LEU A 61 -9.46 2.66 4.35
N ALA A 62 -8.60 2.37 5.32
CA ALA A 62 -8.54 3.13 6.56
C ALA A 62 -8.18 4.61 6.32
N ILE A 63 -7.25 4.91 5.40
CA ILE A 63 -6.90 6.29 5.02
C ILE A 63 -8.11 7.02 4.43
N VAL A 64 -8.79 6.41 3.46
CA VAL A 64 -9.97 7.00 2.83
C VAL A 64 -11.08 7.28 3.85
N ASN A 65 -11.34 6.31 4.74
CA ASN A 65 -12.40 6.42 5.74
C ASN A 65 -12.05 7.35 6.91
N SER A 66 -10.76 7.63 7.14
CA SER A 66 -10.29 8.49 8.23
C SER A 66 -9.98 9.92 7.79
N ALA A 67 -10.27 10.28 6.53
CA ALA A 67 -10.04 11.63 6.05
C ALA A 67 -10.80 12.65 6.93
N PRO A 68 -10.13 13.64 7.51
CA PRO A 68 -10.80 14.63 8.34
C PRO A 68 -11.82 15.39 7.48
N PRO A 69 -12.98 15.77 8.06
CA PRO A 69 -13.95 16.57 7.32
C PRO A 69 -13.29 17.86 6.82
N PRO A 70 -13.69 18.36 5.64
CA PRO A 70 -13.12 19.58 5.09
C PRO A 70 -13.26 20.70 6.11
N ARG A 71 -12.14 21.31 6.49
CA ARG A 71 -12.17 22.48 7.38
C ARG A 71 -12.94 23.57 6.66
N SER A 72 -14.12 23.92 7.16
CA SER A 72 -14.82 25.10 6.69
C SER A 72 -13.93 26.29 7.02
N LEU A 73 -13.41 26.95 5.98
CA LEU A 73 -12.78 28.25 6.13
C LEU A 73 -13.90 29.21 6.54
N ARG A 74 -13.94 29.56 7.82
CA ARG A 74 -14.80 30.62 8.34
C ARG A 74 -14.18 31.98 8.02
#